data_AF-A0A847J7Z1-F1
#
_entry.id   AF-A0A847J7Z1-F1
#
_cell.length_a   1.000
_cell.length_b   1.000
_cell.length_c   1.000
_cell.angle_alpha   90.00
_cell.angle_beta   90.00
_cell.angle_gamma   90.00
#
_symmetry.space_group_name_H-M   'P 1'
#
loop_
_entity.id
_entity.type
_entity.pdbx_description
1 polymer ?
#
loop_
_entity_poly.entity_id
_entity_poly.type
_entity_poly.pdbx_seq_one_letter_code
_entity_poly.pdbx_strand_id
1 'polypeptide(L)'
;KKVMKPLIASNTVTDEIERANVFKMDGKWYLFTDSRGSKMTIDGIGDKDVYMLGFVSDSLTGPYKPLNGSGLVLNMNLDPADLTFTYSHFAVPQSEGNNVVITSYMTNRSFYTDHHATFAPSFLLNIKGDKTSVVPNSILPQGQLTINK
;
A
#
# COMPACT_ATOMS: atom_id res chain seq x y z
N LYS A 1 -22.14 -17.36 9.26
CA LYS A 1 -20.86 -16.82 8.72
C LYS A 1 -19.94 -18.01 8.45
N LYS A 2 -19.23 -18.06 7.32
CA LYS A 2 -18.29 -19.15 6.99
C LYS A 2 -16.86 -18.62 7.12
N VAL A 3 -16.08 -19.21 8.02
CA VAL A 3 -14.64 -18.94 8.11
C VAL A 3 -13.96 -19.59 6.90
N MET A 4 -13.04 -18.86 6.26
CA MET A 4 -12.29 -19.31 5.08
C MET A 4 -10.80 -19.41 5.40
N LYS A 5 -10.05 -20.09 4.53
CA LYS A 5 -8.59 -20.12 4.62
C LYS A 5 -8.02 -18.72 4.39
N PRO A 6 -6.86 -18.38 4.98
CA PRO A 6 -6.18 -17.12 4.68
C PRO A 6 -5.79 -17.05 3.20
N LEU A 7 -5.81 -15.84 2.63
CA LEU A 7 -5.35 -15.61 1.25
C LEU A 7 -3.82 -15.62 1.14
N ILE A 8 -3.16 -15.13 2.20
CA ILE A 8 -1.71 -15.08 2.34
C ILE A 8 -1.33 -15.15 3.82
N ALA A 9 -0.09 -15.54 4.10
CA ALA A 9 0.53 -15.45 5.41
C ALA A 9 1.99 -14.97 5.25
N SER A 10 2.51 -14.31 6.27
CA SER A 10 3.89 -13.79 6.35
C SER A 10 4.73 -14.59 7.34
N ASN A 11 4.54 -15.91 7.38
CA ASN A 11 5.24 -16.80 8.31
C ASN A 11 6.75 -16.52 8.30
N THR A 12 7.34 -16.45 9.50
CA THR A 12 8.74 -16.10 9.78
C THR A 12 9.18 -14.68 9.38
N VAL A 13 8.51 -14.01 8.44
CA VAL A 13 8.88 -12.67 7.93
C VAL A 13 8.50 -11.57 8.92
N THR A 14 7.23 -11.49 9.30
CA THR A 14 6.67 -10.50 10.23
C THR A 14 5.37 -11.04 10.80
N ASP A 15 5.06 -10.66 12.04
CA ASP A 15 3.79 -10.99 12.70
C ASP A 15 2.71 -9.90 12.48
N GLU A 16 3.04 -8.84 11.74
CA GLU A 16 2.15 -7.72 11.49
C GLU A 16 2.11 -7.36 10.00
N ILE A 17 0.98 -7.66 9.37
CA ILE A 17 0.58 -7.18 8.05
C ILE A 17 -0.77 -6.46 8.19
N GLU A 18 -0.78 -5.16 7.90
CA GLU A 18 -1.86 -4.24 8.23
C GLU A 18 -2.67 -3.83 6.99
N ARG A 19 -3.76 -3.08 7.20
CA ARG A 19 -4.52 -2.38 6.15
C ARG A 19 -4.87 -3.26 4.93
N ALA A 20 -5.27 -4.51 5.17
CA ALA A 20 -5.68 -5.44 4.11
C ALA A 20 -6.68 -4.79 3.14
N ASN A 21 -6.37 -4.86 1.85
CA ASN A 21 -7.17 -4.26 0.78
C ASN A 21 -7.26 -5.22 -0.39
N VAL A 22 -8.46 -5.46 -0.92
CA VAL A 22 -8.65 -6.38 -2.05
C VAL A 22 -9.73 -5.88 -2.98
N PHE A 23 -9.44 -5.85 -4.28
CA PHE A 23 -10.41 -5.44 -5.31
C PHE A 23 -10.11 -6.10 -6.65
N LYS A 24 -11.10 -6.08 -7.54
CA LYS A 24 -10.97 -6.51 -8.93
C LYS A 24 -10.74 -5.30 -9.82
N MET A 25 -9.76 -5.39 -10.72
CA MET A 25 -9.42 -4.37 -11.70
C MET A 25 -8.89 -5.06 -12.96
N ASP A 26 -9.35 -4.65 -14.14
CA ASP A 26 -8.95 -5.21 -15.44
C ASP A 26 -8.97 -6.75 -15.49
N GLY A 27 -10.02 -7.34 -14.92
CA GLY A 27 -10.23 -8.78 -14.92
C GLY A 27 -9.46 -9.56 -13.84
N LYS A 28 -8.51 -8.94 -13.14
CA LYS A 28 -7.67 -9.57 -12.10
C LYS A 28 -8.01 -9.07 -10.70
N TRP A 29 -7.67 -9.86 -9.68
CA TRP A 29 -7.81 -9.51 -8.28
C TRP A 29 -6.47 -9.07 -7.72
N TYR A 30 -6.43 -7.89 -7.13
CA TYR A 30 -5.24 -7.34 -6.46
C TYR A 30 -5.49 -7.30 -4.97
N LEU A 31 -4.53 -7.80 -4.19
CA LEU A 31 -4.51 -7.82 -2.74
C LEU A 31 -3.31 -7.01 -2.26
N PHE A 32 -3.52 -6.05 -1.37
CA PHE A 32 -2.48 -5.23 -0.78
C PHE A 32 -2.52 -5.30 0.75
N THR A 33 -1.35 -5.04 1.35
CA THR A 33 -1.19 -4.91 2.79
C THR A 33 -0.01 -3.97 3.08
N ASP A 34 -0.11 -3.20 4.15
CA ASP A 34 1.00 -2.38 4.65
C ASP A 34 1.80 -3.16 5.70
N SER A 35 3.11 -2.92 5.77
CA SER A 35 3.96 -3.52 6.80
C SER A 35 5.16 -2.65 7.13
N ARG A 36 5.68 -2.78 8.35
CA ARG A 36 6.88 -2.07 8.83
C ARG A 36 8.09 -2.98 8.77
N GLY A 37 9.18 -2.49 8.18
CA GLY A 37 10.49 -3.15 8.18
C GLY A 37 11.03 -3.37 9.59
N SER A 38 10.77 -2.44 10.52
CA SER A 38 11.11 -2.59 11.96
C SER A 38 10.50 -3.81 12.67
N LYS A 39 9.50 -4.47 12.07
CA LYS A 39 8.89 -5.70 12.58
C LYS A 39 9.20 -6.93 11.71
N MET A 40 10.02 -6.74 10.67
CA MET A 40 10.46 -7.82 9.79
C MET A 40 11.78 -8.43 10.28
N THR A 41 12.01 -9.69 9.92
CA THR A 41 13.22 -10.46 10.24
C THR A 41 14.16 -10.64 9.03
N ILE A 42 14.00 -9.81 8.01
CA ILE A 42 14.67 -9.96 6.71
C ILE A 42 15.94 -9.11 6.66
N ASP A 43 17.07 -9.73 6.35
CA ASP A 43 18.34 -9.04 6.17
C ASP A 43 18.26 -7.96 5.09
N GLY A 44 18.82 -6.78 5.39
CA GLY A 44 18.84 -5.63 4.48
C GLY A 44 17.56 -4.78 4.49
N ILE A 45 16.52 -5.18 5.23
CA ILE A 45 15.36 -4.33 5.51
C ILE A 45 15.61 -3.53 6.80
N GLY A 46 15.53 -2.20 6.71
CA GLY A 46 15.79 -1.28 7.81
C GLY A 46 14.57 -1.03 8.71
N ASP A 47 14.83 -0.45 9.88
CA ASP A 47 13.79 -0.08 10.85
C ASP A 47 12.89 1.08 10.39
N LYS A 48 13.45 1.98 9.56
CA LYS A 48 12.72 3.09 8.92
C LYS A 48 11.89 2.67 7.72
N ASP A 49 12.12 1.48 7.17
CA ASP A 49 11.38 1.04 5.99
C ASP A 49 9.91 0.77 6.30
N VAL A 50 9.04 1.30 5.45
CA VAL A 50 7.61 1.05 5.41
C VAL A 50 7.25 0.61 4.00
N TYR A 51 6.45 -0.44 3.89
CA TYR A 51 6.07 -1.00 2.61
C TYR A 51 4.56 -1.06 2.45
N MET A 52 4.10 -0.80 1.22
CA MET A 52 2.87 -1.39 0.72
C MET A 52 3.28 -2.58 -0.15
N LEU A 53 2.87 -3.78 0.26
CA LEU A 53 3.08 -5.02 -0.47
C LEU A 53 1.83 -5.36 -1.28
N GLY A 54 2.00 -6.04 -2.40
CA GLY A 54 0.89 -6.38 -3.29
C GLY A 54 1.05 -7.71 -4.00
N PHE A 55 -0.10 -8.32 -4.26
CA PHE A 55 -0.23 -9.64 -4.86
C PHE A 55 -1.39 -9.65 -5.87
N VAL A 56 -1.30 -10.50 -6.89
CA VAL A 56 -2.31 -10.63 -7.94
C VAL A 56 -2.78 -12.07 -8.12
N SER A 57 -4.06 -12.24 -8.43
CA SER A 57 -4.68 -13.52 -8.77
C SER A 57 -5.73 -13.36 -9.86
N ASP A 58 -6.04 -14.45 -10.56
CA ASP A 58 -7.21 -14.51 -11.46
C ASP A 58 -8.52 -14.77 -10.68
N SER A 59 -8.45 -15.03 -9.37
CA SER A 59 -9.61 -15.29 -8.49
C SER A 59 -9.46 -14.64 -7.12
N LEU A 60 -10.57 -14.16 -6.55
CA LEU A 60 -10.59 -13.53 -5.21
C LEU A 60 -10.01 -14.45 -4.13
N THR A 61 -10.20 -15.76 -4.26
CA THR A 61 -9.76 -16.75 -3.28
C THR A 61 -8.38 -17.32 -3.57
N GLY A 62 -7.62 -16.70 -4.49
CA GLY A 62 -6.27 -17.10 -4.84
C GLY A 62 -6.19 -18.25 -5.85
N PRO A 63 -4.98 -18.79 -6.08
CA PRO A 63 -3.73 -18.41 -5.42
C PRO A 63 -3.24 -17.02 -5.84
N TYR A 64 -2.69 -16.26 -4.89
CA TYR A 64 -2.08 -14.96 -5.13
C TYR A 64 -0.58 -15.09 -5.40
N LYS A 65 -0.07 -14.37 -6.40
CA LYS A 65 1.37 -14.27 -6.73
C LYS A 65 1.87 -12.85 -6.46
N PRO A 66 3.14 -12.66 -6.06
CA PRO A 66 3.66 -11.33 -5.75
C PRO A 66 3.68 -10.42 -6.99
N LEU A 67 3.23 -9.17 -6.84
CA LEU A 67 3.42 -8.12 -7.85
C LEU A 67 4.90 -7.76 -7.96
N ASN A 68 5.35 -7.32 -9.13
CA ASN A 68 6.74 -6.93 -9.37
C ASN A 68 7.78 -8.02 -9.03
N GLY A 69 7.38 -9.29 -9.04
CA GLY A 69 8.23 -10.45 -8.73
C GLY A 69 8.49 -10.68 -7.23
N SER A 70 8.58 -9.63 -6.42
CA SER A 70 8.89 -9.72 -4.98
C SER A 70 7.71 -9.41 -4.05
N GLY A 71 6.65 -8.79 -4.58
CA GLY A 71 5.53 -8.25 -3.81
C GLY A 71 5.71 -6.78 -3.42
N LEU A 72 6.88 -6.18 -3.63
CA LEU A 72 7.11 -4.76 -3.38
C LEU A 72 6.27 -3.90 -4.32
N VAL A 73 5.45 -2.99 -3.79
CA VAL A 73 4.68 -2.01 -4.58
C VAL A 73 5.11 -0.58 -4.24
N LEU A 74 5.21 -0.25 -2.95
CA LEU A 74 5.73 1.03 -2.45
C LEU A 74 6.76 0.79 -1.35
N ASN A 75 7.79 1.61 -1.31
CA ASN A 75 8.68 1.79 -0.16
C ASN A 75 8.64 3.27 0.24
N MET A 76 8.51 3.53 1.53
CA MET A 76 8.65 4.83 2.17
C MET A 76 9.62 4.63 3.32
N ASN A 77 10.68 5.44 3.39
CA ASN A 77 11.77 5.28 4.35
C ASN A 77 12.24 6.61 4.96
N LEU A 78 11.37 7.61 4.94
CA LEU A 78 11.63 8.89 5.60
C LEU A 78 11.81 8.69 7.11
N ASP A 79 12.51 9.63 7.73
CA ASP A 79 12.60 9.65 9.19
C ASP A 79 11.19 9.73 9.80
N PRO A 80 10.87 8.96 10.86
CA PRO A 80 9.59 9.08 11.54
C PRO A 80 9.25 10.50 12.02
N ALA A 81 10.27 11.34 12.24
CA ALA A 81 10.14 12.77 12.58
C ALA A 81 10.27 13.69 11.35
N ASP A 82 10.03 13.19 10.15
CA ASP A 82 9.80 14.04 8.99
C ASP A 82 8.32 14.48 8.98
N LEU A 83 8.05 15.78 8.79
CA LEU A 83 6.67 16.29 8.67
C LEU A 83 5.92 15.65 7.51
N THR A 84 6.63 15.17 6.49
CA THR A 84 6.07 14.51 5.32
C THR A 84 6.05 12.99 5.42
N PHE A 85 6.40 12.41 6.58
CA PHE A 85 6.27 10.97 6.83
C PHE A 85 4.83 10.51 6.54
N THR A 86 4.68 9.48 5.71
CA THR A 86 3.38 8.90 5.38
C THR A 86 3.26 7.44 5.80
N TYR A 87 2.07 7.05 6.26
CA TYR A 87 1.79 5.65 6.57
C TYR A 87 0.34 5.31 6.25
N SER A 88 0.03 4.02 6.29
CA SER A 88 -1.32 3.53 6.01
C SER A 88 -1.73 3.75 4.55
N HIS A 89 -0.80 3.43 3.64
CA HIS A 89 -0.96 3.58 2.20
C HIS A 89 -2.09 2.66 1.71
N PHE A 90 -3.04 3.21 0.96
CA PHE A 90 -4.25 2.48 0.58
C PHE A 90 -4.66 2.79 -0.85
N ALA A 91 -4.68 1.75 -1.68
CA ALA A 91 -5.09 1.80 -3.07
C ALA A 91 -6.61 1.88 -3.23
N VAL A 92 -7.11 3.01 -3.70
CA VAL A 92 -8.52 3.26 -4.00
C VAL A 92 -8.77 2.97 -5.50
N PRO A 93 -9.55 1.92 -5.84
CA PRO A 93 -9.84 1.58 -7.23
C PRO A 93 -10.65 2.70 -7.90
N GLN A 94 -10.41 2.90 -9.19
CA GLN A 94 -11.10 3.89 -10.01
C GLN A 94 -12.14 3.21 -10.89
N SER A 95 -13.09 3.97 -11.44
CA SER A 95 -14.14 3.43 -12.31
C SER A 95 -13.58 2.88 -13.63
N GLU A 96 -12.50 3.48 -14.12
CA GLU A 96 -11.86 3.12 -15.39
C GLU A 96 -10.37 3.47 -15.38
N GLY A 97 -9.66 2.92 -16.38
CA GLY A 97 -8.23 3.13 -16.56
C GLY A 97 -7.37 2.27 -15.65
N ASN A 98 -6.06 2.32 -15.91
CA ASN A 98 -5.08 1.45 -15.27
C ASN A 98 -4.49 2.05 -13.98
N ASN A 99 -5.08 3.12 -13.45
CA ASN A 99 -4.55 3.83 -12.29
C ASN A 99 -5.46 3.64 -11.08
N VAL A 100 -4.84 3.50 -9.92
CA VAL A 100 -5.50 3.62 -8.62
C VAL A 100 -4.97 4.86 -7.90
N VAL A 101 -5.78 5.41 -7.00
CA VAL A 101 -5.36 6.52 -6.14
C VAL A 101 -4.78 5.94 -4.86
N ILE A 102 -3.52 6.23 -4.55
CA ILE A 102 -2.91 5.90 -3.27
C ILE A 102 -3.22 7.03 -2.28
N THR A 103 -3.95 6.67 -1.24
CA THR A 103 -4.20 7.53 -0.07
C THR A 103 -3.28 7.13 1.06
N SER A 104 -2.99 8.04 1.99
CA SER A 104 -2.27 7.76 3.24
C SER A 104 -2.55 8.88 4.24
N TYR A 105 -2.13 8.71 5.50
CA TYR A 105 -1.99 9.86 6.38
C TYR A 105 -0.56 10.42 6.29
N MET A 106 -0.40 11.71 6.56
CA MET A 106 0.87 12.43 6.66
C MET A 106 1.07 12.94 8.08
N THR A 107 2.34 13.03 8.52
CA THR A 107 2.79 13.42 9.86
C THR A 107 2.46 12.37 10.91
N ASN A 108 3.49 11.90 11.64
CA ASN A 108 3.26 10.95 12.72
C ASN A 108 2.42 11.54 13.85
N ARG A 109 1.53 10.70 14.39
CA ARG A 109 0.65 11.07 15.49
C ARG A 109 1.49 11.45 16.72
N SER A 110 1.13 12.54 17.37
CA SER A 110 1.71 12.98 18.64
C SER A 110 3.20 13.35 18.60
N PHE A 111 3.80 13.53 17.43
CA PHE A 111 5.19 13.98 17.31
C PHE A 111 5.34 15.50 17.47
N TYR A 112 4.32 16.27 17.08
CA TYR A 112 4.32 17.74 17.14
C TYR A 112 3.05 18.26 17.81
N THR A 113 3.17 19.43 18.43
CA THR A 113 2.06 20.12 19.10
C THR A 113 1.18 20.93 18.14
N ASP A 114 1.73 21.32 16.98
CA ASP A 114 1.11 22.20 15.98
C ASP A 114 0.98 21.57 14.58
N HIS A 115 1.58 20.39 14.37
CA HIS A 115 1.46 19.60 13.15
C HIS A 115 0.87 18.23 13.47
N HIS A 116 -0.43 18.10 13.27
CA HIS A 116 -1.16 16.87 13.54
C HIS A 116 -1.16 15.93 12.34
N ALA A 117 -1.43 14.65 12.59
CA ALA A 117 -1.67 13.68 11.53
C ALA A 117 -2.85 14.17 10.65
N THR A 118 -2.61 14.28 9.35
CA THR A 118 -3.55 14.79 8.35
C THR A 118 -3.65 13.84 7.17
N PHE A 119 -4.53 14.10 6.21
CA PHE A 119 -4.51 13.39 4.94
C PHE A 119 -3.25 13.76 4.15
N ALA A 120 -2.50 12.76 3.69
CA ALA A 120 -1.41 13.02 2.77
C ALA A 120 -1.97 13.49 1.41
N PRO A 121 -1.18 14.24 0.62
CA PRO A 121 -1.40 14.36 -0.81
C PRO A 121 -1.49 12.95 -1.42
N SER A 122 -2.64 12.63 -2.01
CA SER A 122 -2.78 11.34 -2.69
C SER A 122 -1.90 11.33 -3.94
N PHE A 123 -1.64 10.17 -4.52
CA PHE A 123 -0.93 10.08 -5.81
C PHE A 123 -1.40 8.88 -6.61
N LEU A 124 -0.95 8.76 -7.87
CA LEU A 124 -1.40 7.66 -8.73
C LEU A 124 -0.39 6.52 -8.76
N LEU A 125 -0.91 5.30 -8.66
CA LEU A 125 -0.19 4.07 -8.95
C LEU A 125 -0.80 3.44 -10.19
N ASN A 126 0.02 3.22 -11.22
CA ASN A 126 -0.37 2.43 -12.38
C ASN A 126 -0.27 0.93 -12.04
N ILE A 127 -1.27 0.16 -12.49
CA ILE A 127 -1.33 -1.28 -12.34
C ILE A 127 -1.59 -1.88 -13.72
N LYS A 128 -0.74 -2.82 -14.15
CA LYS A 128 -0.92 -3.56 -15.40
C LYS A 128 -0.44 -4.99 -15.27
N GLY A 129 -1.39 -5.92 -15.24
CA GLY A 129 -1.09 -7.35 -15.12
C GLY A 129 -0.46 -7.67 -13.77
N ASP A 130 0.80 -8.06 -13.76
CA ASP A 130 1.57 -8.40 -12.56
C ASP A 130 2.59 -7.31 -12.16
N LYS A 131 2.52 -6.13 -12.80
CA LYS A 131 3.42 -4.99 -12.54
C LYS A 131 2.69 -3.76 -12.07
N THR A 132 3.38 -2.97 -11.25
CA THR A 132 2.92 -1.65 -10.80
C THR A 132 4.04 -0.62 -10.93
N SER A 133 3.67 0.65 -11.07
CA SER A 133 4.62 1.77 -11.02
C SER A 133 3.95 3.02 -10.49
N VAL A 134 4.66 3.79 -9.66
CA VAL A 134 4.23 5.14 -9.29
C VAL A 134 4.21 5.99 -10.56
N VAL A 135 3.08 6.66 -10.81
CA VAL A 135 2.98 7.55 -11.98
C VAL A 135 3.79 8.81 -11.69
N PRO A 136 4.76 9.20 -12.55
CA PRO A 136 5.54 10.41 -12.35
C PRO A 136 4.66 11.66 -12.26
N ASN A 137 5.01 12.60 -11.37
CA ASN A 137 4.33 13.90 -11.21
C ASN A 137 2.81 13.79 -10.99
N SER A 138 2.37 12.76 -10.26
CA SER A 138 0.95 12.43 -10.08
C SER A 138 0.38 12.79 -8.70
N ILE A 139 1.06 13.65 -7.95
CA ILE A 139 0.58 14.13 -6.65
C ILE A 139 -0.73 14.90 -6.84
N LEU A 140 -1.72 14.55 -6.03
CA LEU A 140 -3.05 15.12 -5.96
C LEU A 140 -3.21 15.91 -4.65
N PRO A 141 -4.26 16.73 -4.51
CA PRO A 141 -4.69 17.32 -3.24
C PRO A 141 -4.71 16.34 -2.06
N GLN A 142 -4.53 16.89 -0.85
CA GLN A 142 -4.63 16.12 0.40
C GLN A 142 -5.99 15.39 0.49
N GLY A 143 -5.93 14.06 0.59
CA GLY A 143 -7.11 13.22 0.75
C GLY A 143 -7.99 13.04 -0.50
N GLN A 144 -7.50 13.40 -1.69
CA GLN A 144 -8.26 13.14 -2.93
C GLN A 144 -8.45 11.62 -3.12
N LEU A 145 -9.67 11.19 -3.48
CA LEU A 145 -10.05 9.78 -3.60
C LEU A 145 -10.18 9.29 -5.05
N THR A 146 -10.52 10.20 -5.96
CA THR A 146 -10.82 9.89 -7.37
C THR A 146 -9.98 10.73 -8.31
N ILE A 147 -9.67 10.20 -9.49
CA ILE A 147 -8.99 10.95 -10.57
C ILE A 147 -9.95 11.99 -11.17
N ASN A 148 -11.19 11.57 -11.42
CA ASN A 148 -12.26 12.42 -11.92
C ASN A 148 -12.89 13.21 -10.77
N LYS A 149 -13.19 14.49 -11.00
CA LYS A 149 -13.92 15.34 -10.05
C LYS A 149 -15.42 15.06 -10.11
#